data_AF-A0A4Q7UDU9-F1
#
_entry.id   AF-A0A4Q7UDU9-F1
#
_cell.length_a   1.000
_cell.length_b   1.000
_cell.length_c   1.000
_cell.angle_alpha   90.00
_cell.angle_beta   90.00
_cell.angle_gamma   90.00
#
_symmetry.space_group_name_H-M   'P 1'
#
loop_
_entity.id
_entity.type
_entity.pdbx_description
1 polymer ?
#
loop_
_entity_poly.entity_id
_entity_poly.type
_entity_poly.pdbx_seq_one_letter_code
_entity_poly.pdbx_strand_id
1 'polypeptide(L)'
;MGTRHASTDGLASVGASVLRSALATNILWIGALKFKQYEVENDEPLVTSSPLFSSLRKRLGAQRLNRLIGVTEIAVGSLIAAKPFAPRAAAIGSVAAAGMFLTTLSFLATTPEARQQGQGVFSLSQLGQFLLKDTVLLGAALVTAGDSLRVARQR
;
A
#
# COMPACT_ATOMS: atom_id res chain seq x y z
N MET A 1 32.93 -7.15 -26.35
CA MET A 1 32.67 -7.01 -24.90
C MET A 1 31.55 -5.99 -24.69
N GLY A 2 30.28 -6.35 -24.96
CA GLY A 2 29.17 -5.37 -25.01
C GLY A 2 27.74 -5.94 -24.91
N THR A 3 27.56 -7.24 -24.69
CA THR A 3 26.23 -7.88 -24.69
C THR A 3 25.64 -8.14 -23.30
N ARG A 4 26.45 -8.08 -22.23
CA ARG A 4 25.98 -8.35 -20.86
C ARG A 4 25.19 -7.18 -20.24
N HIS A 5 25.46 -5.93 -20.64
CA HIS A 5 24.78 -4.75 -20.09
C HIS A 5 23.39 -4.51 -20.70
N ALA A 6 23.18 -4.80 -21.98
CA ALA A 6 21.87 -4.60 -22.63
C ALA A 6 20.77 -5.50 -22.06
N SER A 7 21.10 -6.75 -21.69
CA SER A 7 20.14 -7.68 -21.10
C SER A 7 19.75 -7.32 -19.67
N THR A 8 20.68 -6.78 -18.87
CA THR A 8 20.39 -6.35 -17.49
C THR A 8 19.49 -5.11 -17.46
N ASP A 9 19.70 -4.18 -18.40
CA ASP A 9 18.89 -2.96 -18.51
C ASP A 9 17.46 -3.27 -18.98
N GLY A 10 17.30 -4.24 -19.87
CA GLY A 10 15.99 -4.74 -20.31
C GLY A 10 15.19 -5.38 -19.17
N LEU A 11 15.81 -6.30 -18.41
CA LEU A 11 15.14 -6.96 -17.29
C LEU A 11 14.75 -5.97 -16.17
N ALA A 12 15.62 -5.00 -15.87
CA ALA A 12 15.34 -3.95 -14.89
C ALA A 12 14.14 -3.07 -15.31
N SER A 13 14.05 -2.71 -16.59
CA SER A 13 12.94 -1.92 -17.13
C SER A 13 11.60 -2.67 -17.08
N VAL A 14 11.62 -3.95 -17.44
CA VAL A 14 10.44 -4.83 -17.32
C VAL A 14 10.06 -4.97 -15.85
N GLY A 15 11.02 -5.23 -14.97
CA GLY A 15 10.82 -5.33 -13.53
C GLY A 15 10.17 -4.07 -12.93
N ALA A 16 10.65 -2.88 -13.28
CA ALA A 16 10.06 -1.61 -12.84
C ALA A 16 8.61 -1.44 -13.34
N SER A 17 8.34 -1.82 -14.59
CA SER A 17 7.00 -1.75 -15.18
C SER A 17 6.02 -2.72 -14.51
N VAL A 18 6.47 -3.95 -14.24
CA VAL A 18 5.71 -4.97 -13.51
C VAL A 18 5.47 -4.53 -12.08
N LEU A 19 6.49 -4.04 -11.38
CA LEU A 19 6.40 -3.58 -10.00
C LEU A 19 5.35 -2.47 -9.85
N ARG A 20 5.40 -1.45 -10.73
CA ARG A 20 4.42 -0.36 -10.74
C ARG A 20 3.00 -0.86 -11.02
N SER A 21 2.85 -1.75 -12.01
CA SER A 21 1.53 -2.28 -12.38
C SER A 21 0.96 -3.16 -11.27
N ALA A 22 1.78 -4.01 -10.66
CA ALA A 22 1.39 -4.83 -9.51
C ALA A 22 1.00 -3.97 -8.30
N LEU A 23 1.78 -2.92 -8.00
CA LEU A 23 1.46 -1.97 -6.93
C LEU A 23 0.11 -1.29 -7.17
N ALA A 24 -0.10 -0.75 -8.37
CA ALA A 24 -1.36 -0.11 -8.73
C ALA A 24 -2.54 -1.09 -8.66
N THR A 25 -2.40 -2.28 -9.24
CA THR A 25 -3.45 -3.31 -9.22
C THR A 25 -3.79 -3.73 -7.79
N ASN A 26 -2.80 -3.94 -6.93
CA ASN A 26 -3.04 -4.37 -5.55
C ASN A 26 -3.84 -3.31 -4.77
N ILE A 27 -3.42 -2.04 -4.85
CA ILE A 27 -4.10 -0.92 -4.18
C ILE A 27 -5.53 -0.73 -4.74
N LEU A 28 -5.70 -0.77 -6.08
CA LEU A 28 -7.02 -0.62 -6.70
C LEU A 28 -7.97 -1.74 -6.29
N TRP A 29 -7.48 -2.98 -6.27
CA TRP A 29 -8.28 -4.15 -5.97
C TRP A 29 -8.70 -4.15 -4.49
N ILE A 30 -7.75 -3.95 -3.58
CA ILE A 30 -8.05 -3.84 -2.14
C ILE A 30 -9.02 -2.66 -1.88
N GLY A 31 -8.80 -1.51 -2.51
CA GLY A 31 -9.69 -0.35 -2.41
C GLY A 31 -11.12 -0.63 -2.86
N ALA A 32 -11.29 -1.42 -3.92
CA ALA A 32 -12.62 -1.87 -4.35
C ALA A 32 -13.27 -2.84 -3.35
N LEU A 33 -12.48 -3.67 -2.68
CA LEU A 33 -12.98 -4.60 -1.66
C LEU A 33 -13.46 -3.87 -0.40
N LYS A 34 -12.91 -2.70 -0.05
CA LYS A 34 -13.32 -1.89 1.13
C LYS A 34 -14.81 -1.48 1.14
N PHE A 35 -15.52 -1.64 0.03
CA PHE A 35 -16.96 -1.42 -0.06
C PHE A 35 -17.79 -2.62 0.41
N LYS A 36 -17.18 -3.80 0.61
CA LYS A 36 -17.82 -5.04 1.05
C LYS A 36 -17.89 -5.09 2.59
N GLN A 37 -18.92 -5.73 3.12
CA GLN A 37 -19.14 -5.80 4.57
C GLN A 37 -18.06 -6.62 5.29
N TYR A 38 -17.62 -7.74 4.72
CA TYR A 38 -16.60 -8.57 5.34
C TYR A 38 -15.25 -7.82 5.52
N GLU A 39 -14.93 -6.85 4.66
CA GLU A 39 -13.74 -6.01 4.84
C GLU A 39 -13.88 -5.07 6.04
N VAL A 40 -15.10 -4.59 6.32
CA VAL A 40 -15.36 -3.77 7.52
C VAL A 40 -15.10 -4.59 8.78
N GLU A 41 -15.49 -5.87 8.77
CA GLU A 41 -15.26 -6.81 9.87
C GLU A 41 -13.77 -7.17 10.01
N ASN A 42 -13.04 -7.33 8.90
CA ASN A 42 -11.60 -7.59 8.89
C ASN A 42 -10.78 -6.43 9.45
N ASP A 43 -11.16 -5.18 9.17
CA ASP A 43 -10.42 -3.99 9.61
C ASP A 43 -10.80 -3.55 11.03
N GLU A 44 -11.94 -3.99 11.54
CA GLU A 44 -12.45 -3.66 12.87
C GLU A 44 -11.41 -3.82 14.00
N PRO A 45 -10.65 -4.93 14.12
CA PRO A 45 -9.60 -5.05 15.13
C PRO A 45 -8.45 -4.04 14.93
N LEU A 46 -8.08 -3.72 13.69
CA LEU A 46 -7.02 -2.74 13.40
C LEU A 46 -7.46 -1.32 13.79
N VAL A 47 -8.68 -0.96 13.42
CA VAL A 47 -9.26 0.37 13.62
C VAL A 47 -9.55 0.64 15.10
N THR A 48 -9.98 -0.37 15.86
CA THR A 48 -10.30 -0.22 17.29
C THR A 48 -9.05 -0.16 18.17
N SER A 49 -8.00 -0.90 17.82
CA SER A 49 -6.73 -0.91 18.56
C SER A 49 -5.84 0.33 18.31
N SER A 50 -6.13 1.13 17.28
CA SER A 50 -5.41 2.37 16.99
C SER A 50 -6.11 3.60 17.57
N PRO A 51 -5.42 4.45 18.37
CA PRO A 51 -6.03 5.67 18.94
C PRO A 51 -6.59 6.65 17.88
N LEU A 52 -5.94 6.75 16.73
CA LEU A 52 -6.34 7.66 15.65
C LEU A 52 -7.60 7.14 14.92
N PHE A 53 -7.55 5.88 14.49
CA PHE A 53 -8.64 5.27 13.75
C PHE A 53 -9.86 4.96 14.63
N SER A 54 -9.67 4.68 15.91
CA SER A 54 -10.77 4.45 16.85
C SER A 54 -11.60 5.71 17.09
N SER A 55 -10.95 6.89 17.19
CA SER A 55 -11.63 8.18 17.27
C SER A 55 -12.41 8.50 15.99
N LEU A 56 -11.78 8.27 14.83
CA LEU A 56 -12.41 8.50 13.53
C LEU A 56 -13.59 7.55 13.28
N ARG A 57 -13.45 6.27 13.67
CA ARG A 57 -14.52 5.26 13.64
C ARG A 57 -15.71 5.67 14.50
N LYS A 58 -15.49 6.19 15.71
CA LYS A 58 -16.59 6.69 16.58
C LYS A 58 -17.36 7.84 15.94
N ARG A 59 -16.70 8.70 15.16
CA ARG A 59 -17.33 9.85 14.49
C ARG A 59 -18.03 9.50 13.18
N LEU A 60 -17.39 8.69 12.33
CA LEU A 60 -17.87 8.39 10.98
C LEU A 60 -18.69 7.09 10.90
N GLY A 61 -18.50 6.18 11.85
CA GLY A 61 -18.98 4.79 11.78
C GLY A 61 -18.05 3.92 10.92
N ALA A 62 -18.04 2.61 11.21
CA ALA A 62 -17.16 1.64 10.56
C ALA A 62 -17.35 1.60 9.02
N GLN A 63 -18.60 1.57 8.56
CA GLN A 63 -18.91 1.49 7.12
C GLN A 63 -18.41 2.72 6.34
N ARG A 64 -18.60 3.93 6.87
CA ARG A 64 -18.21 5.17 6.16
C ARG A 64 -16.70 5.33 6.19
N LEU A 65 -16.06 5.00 7.31
CA LEU A 65 -14.60 5.00 7.41
C LEU A 65 -14.00 4.04 6.38
N ASN A 66 -14.53 2.81 6.27
CA ASN A 66 -13.98 1.84 5.33
C ASN A 66 -14.14 2.28 3.87
N ARG A 67 -15.31 2.83 3.52
CA ARG A 67 -15.54 3.40 2.19
C ARG A 67 -14.60 4.57 1.89
N LEU A 68 -14.30 5.42 2.87
CA LEU A 68 -13.36 6.53 2.69
C LEU A 68 -11.94 6.02 2.41
N ILE A 69 -11.51 4.98 3.13
CA ILE A 69 -10.23 4.29 2.87
C ILE A 69 -10.26 3.72 1.45
N GLY A 70 -11.32 3.02 1.06
CA GLY A 70 -11.48 2.46 -0.28
C GLY A 70 -11.41 3.49 -1.41
N VAL A 71 -12.08 4.64 -1.27
CA VAL A 71 -11.99 5.74 -2.24
C VAL A 71 -10.57 6.28 -2.32
N THR A 72 -9.90 6.43 -1.17
CA THR A 72 -8.52 6.91 -1.11
C THR A 72 -7.56 5.93 -1.80
N GLU A 73 -7.71 4.64 -1.54
CA GLU A 73 -6.96 3.56 -2.19
C GLU A 73 -7.17 3.58 -3.70
N ILE A 74 -8.41 3.64 -4.17
CA ILE A 74 -8.71 3.70 -5.60
C ILE A 74 -8.04 4.93 -6.25
N ALA A 75 -8.18 6.11 -5.64
CA ALA A 75 -7.56 7.33 -6.15
C ALA A 75 -6.03 7.20 -6.23
N VAL A 76 -5.39 6.69 -5.17
CA VAL A 76 -3.93 6.48 -5.11
C VAL A 76 -3.48 5.48 -6.18
N GLY A 77 -4.15 4.33 -6.29
CA GLY A 77 -3.84 3.30 -7.29
C GLY A 77 -3.98 3.82 -8.73
N SER A 78 -5.02 4.62 -9.00
CA SER A 78 -5.20 5.27 -10.30
C SER A 78 -4.09 6.28 -10.62
N LEU A 79 -3.66 7.08 -9.63
CA LEU A 79 -2.54 8.02 -9.80
C LEU A 79 -1.26 7.28 -10.20
N ILE A 80 -0.92 6.18 -9.50
CA ILE A 80 0.26 5.35 -9.80
C ILE A 80 0.17 4.75 -11.22
N ALA A 81 -1.02 4.27 -11.61
CA ALA A 81 -1.25 3.72 -12.94
C ALA A 81 -1.04 4.77 -14.06
N ALA A 82 -1.33 6.04 -13.78
CA ALA A 82 -1.26 7.14 -14.75
C ALA A 82 0.16 7.59 -15.15
N LYS A 83 1.24 6.95 -14.64
CA LYS A 83 2.64 7.29 -14.95
C LYS A 83 2.92 7.57 -16.44
N PRO A 84 2.44 6.77 -17.42
CA PRO A 84 2.74 7.01 -18.85
C PRO A 84 2.28 8.39 -19.34
N PHE A 85 1.16 8.88 -18.82
CA PHE A 85 0.55 10.14 -19.21
C PHE A 85 1.00 11.30 -18.31
N ALA A 86 0.98 11.09 -16.99
CA ALA A 86 1.24 12.11 -15.98
C ALA A 86 2.25 11.60 -14.92
N PRO A 87 3.57 11.63 -15.20
CA PRO A 87 4.58 11.10 -14.28
C PRO A 87 4.64 11.85 -12.94
N ARG A 88 4.29 13.14 -12.90
CA ARG A 88 4.17 13.91 -11.63
C ARG A 88 3.01 13.39 -10.77
N ALA A 89 1.85 13.11 -11.39
CA ALA A 89 0.69 12.57 -10.68
C ALA A 89 1.00 11.17 -10.13
N ALA A 90 1.69 10.33 -10.90
CA ALA A 90 2.14 9.03 -10.44
C ALA A 90 3.13 9.11 -9.27
N ALA A 91 4.06 10.06 -9.29
CA ALA A 91 4.95 10.28 -8.15
C ALA A 91 4.17 10.64 -6.87
N ILE A 92 3.18 11.54 -6.97
CA ILE A 92 2.31 11.91 -5.84
C ILE A 92 1.54 10.69 -5.34
N GLY A 93 0.95 9.91 -6.25
CA GLY A 93 0.27 8.66 -5.91
C GLY A 93 1.19 7.67 -5.19
N SER A 94 2.42 7.48 -5.68
CA SER A 94 3.39 6.59 -5.04
C SER A 94 3.84 7.07 -3.65
N VAL A 95 4.01 8.38 -3.45
CA VAL A 95 4.29 8.94 -2.11
C VAL A 95 3.10 8.75 -1.17
N ALA A 96 1.87 8.98 -1.66
CA ALA A 96 0.66 8.74 -0.88
C ALA A 96 0.52 7.26 -0.49
N ALA A 97 0.82 6.33 -1.40
CA ALA A 97 0.85 4.90 -1.12
C ALA A 97 1.89 4.54 -0.05
N ALA A 98 3.08 5.15 -0.08
CA ALA A 98 4.08 4.95 0.97
C ALA A 98 3.54 5.37 2.35
N GLY A 99 2.86 6.51 2.45
CA GLY A 99 2.20 6.95 3.68
C GLY A 99 1.10 5.99 4.16
N MET A 100 0.33 5.43 3.23
CA MET A 100 -0.69 4.41 3.53
C MET A 100 -0.06 3.14 4.10
N PHE A 101 0.95 2.56 3.46
CA PHE A 101 1.62 1.36 3.97
C PHE A 101 2.35 1.61 5.29
N LEU A 102 2.93 2.79 5.50
CA LEU A 102 3.48 3.16 6.81
C LEU A 102 2.40 3.18 7.90
N THR A 103 1.21 3.69 7.56
CA THR A 103 0.06 3.68 8.47
C THR A 103 -0.38 2.24 8.76
N THR A 104 -0.48 1.38 7.76
CA THR A 104 -0.82 -0.03 7.93
C THR A 104 0.23 -0.78 8.77
N LEU A 105 1.52 -0.56 8.51
CA LEU A 105 2.61 -1.14 9.28
C LEU A 105 2.63 -0.65 10.74
N SER A 106 2.14 0.55 11.02
CA SER A 106 2.00 1.03 12.40
C SER A 106 1.09 0.14 13.23
N PHE A 107 0.10 -0.52 12.61
CA PHE A 107 -0.77 -1.48 13.30
C PHE A 107 -0.02 -2.71 13.81
N LEU A 108 1.10 -3.10 13.21
CA LEU A 108 1.93 -4.19 13.74
C LEU A 108 2.48 -3.84 15.13
N ALA A 109 2.74 -2.54 15.37
CA ALA A 109 3.17 -2.05 16.67
C ALA A 109 1.97 -1.85 17.62
N THR A 110 0.91 -1.19 17.15
CA THR A 110 -0.21 -0.74 17.99
C THR A 110 -1.28 -1.79 18.26
N THR A 111 -1.40 -2.82 17.43
CA THR A 111 -2.50 -3.80 17.49
C THR A 111 -2.04 -5.10 18.15
N PRO A 112 -2.53 -5.45 19.35
CA PRO A 112 -2.17 -6.69 20.03
C PRO A 112 -2.53 -7.94 19.22
N GLU A 113 -3.63 -7.91 18.48
CA GLU A 113 -4.14 -9.00 17.63
C GLU A 113 -3.20 -9.35 16.48
N ALA A 114 -2.26 -8.48 16.13
CA ALA A 114 -1.21 -8.77 15.15
C ALA A 114 -0.17 -9.78 15.68
N ARG A 115 -0.13 -10.02 17.01
CA ARG A 115 0.76 -10.98 17.67
C ARG A 115 -0.03 -12.23 18.08
N GLN A 116 0.56 -13.39 17.84
CA GLN A 116 0.00 -14.68 18.27
C GLN A 116 0.12 -14.81 19.80
N GLN A 117 -1.01 -14.89 20.50
CA GLN A 117 -1.00 -15.04 21.96
C GLN A 117 -0.34 -16.36 22.37
N GLY A 118 0.57 -16.28 23.35
CA GLY A 118 1.20 -17.46 23.98
C GLY A 118 2.43 -18.05 23.29
N GLN A 119 2.82 -17.58 22.09
CA GLN A 119 3.96 -18.14 21.33
C GLN A 119 5.18 -17.21 21.23
N GLY A 120 5.27 -16.16 22.05
CA GLY A 120 6.42 -15.25 22.11
C GLY A 120 6.33 -14.05 21.16
N VAL A 121 7.27 -13.11 21.32
CA VAL A 121 7.24 -11.76 20.70
C VAL A 121 7.34 -11.78 19.16
N PHE A 122 7.90 -12.84 18.57
CA PHE A 122 8.11 -12.97 17.13
C PHE A 122 7.02 -13.79 16.41
N SER A 123 6.08 -14.37 17.14
CA SER A 123 5.01 -15.17 16.54
C SER A 123 3.90 -14.25 16.06
N LEU A 124 3.79 -14.08 14.73
CA LEU A 124 2.79 -13.23 14.11
C LEU A 124 1.51 -14.01 13.81
N SER A 125 0.37 -13.43 14.15
CA SER A 125 -0.93 -13.96 13.75
C SER A 125 -1.10 -13.82 12.22
N GLN A 126 -2.16 -14.41 11.67
CA GLN A 126 -2.49 -14.24 10.24
C GLN A 126 -2.62 -12.75 9.86
N LEU A 127 -3.16 -11.94 10.78
CA LEU A 127 -3.25 -10.49 10.63
C LEU A 127 -1.86 -9.84 10.65
N GLY A 128 -0.99 -10.22 11.58
CA GLY A 128 0.39 -9.71 11.64
C GLY A 128 1.21 -10.04 10.38
N GLN A 129 1.06 -11.25 9.85
CA GLN A 129 1.69 -11.65 8.58
C GLN A 129 1.14 -10.86 7.39
N PHE A 130 -0.17 -10.58 7.40
CA PHE A 130 -0.81 -9.72 6.40
C PHE A 130 -0.25 -8.30 6.45
N LEU A 131 0.01 -7.73 7.62
CA LEU A 131 0.62 -6.41 7.75
C LEU A 131 2.10 -6.42 7.35
N LEU A 132 2.84 -7.48 7.71
CA LEU A 132 4.28 -7.53 7.46
C LEU A 132 4.63 -7.51 5.95
N LYS A 133 3.82 -8.15 5.10
CA LYS A 133 4.04 -8.12 3.64
C LYS A 133 3.93 -6.72 3.04
N ASP A 134 3.25 -5.77 3.71
CA ASP A 134 3.15 -4.39 3.24
C ASP A 134 4.51 -3.66 3.27
N THR A 135 5.51 -4.19 3.97
CA THR A 135 6.90 -3.70 3.87
C THR A 135 7.44 -3.77 2.44
N VAL A 136 7.07 -4.82 1.69
CA VAL A 136 7.47 -4.97 0.27
C VAL A 136 6.76 -3.93 -0.59
N LEU A 137 5.48 -3.68 -0.31
CA LEU A 137 4.68 -2.69 -1.04
C LEU A 137 5.13 -1.26 -0.74
N LEU A 138 5.56 -0.97 0.49
CA LEU A 138 6.22 0.27 0.85
C LEU A 138 7.50 0.48 0.04
N GLY A 139 8.36 -0.55 -0.05
CA GLY A 139 9.55 -0.50 -0.90
C GLY A 139 9.21 -0.25 -2.38
N ALA A 140 8.20 -0.95 -2.89
CA ALA A 140 7.70 -0.76 -4.26
C ALA A 140 7.20 0.66 -4.50
N ALA A 141 6.49 1.25 -3.54
CA ALA A 141 5.98 2.61 -3.61
C ALA A 141 7.12 3.63 -3.67
N LEU A 142 8.16 3.48 -2.84
CA LEU A 142 9.32 4.38 -2.85
C LEU A 142 10.11 4.28 -4.17
N VAL A 143 10.34 3.07 -4.67
CA VAL A 143 11.01 2.86 -5.97
C VAL A 143 10.20 3.49 -7.10
N THR A 144 8.89 3.26 -7.13
CA THR A 144 7.99 3.82 -8.15
C THR A 144 7.91 5.35 -8.07
N ALA A 145 7.95 5.92 -6.86
CA ALA A 145 7.99 7.37 -6.66
C ALA A 145 9.27 7.98 -7.26
N GLY A 146 10.44 7.41 -6.94
CA GLY A 146 11.73 7.87 -7.47
C GLY A 146 11.81 7.78 -8.99
N ASP A 147 11.36 6.66 -9.57
CA ASP A 147 11.30 6.45 -11.01
C ASP A 147 10.35 7.45 -11.70
N SER A 148 9.16 7.67 -11.14
CA SER A 148 8.19 8.64 -11.67
C SER A 148 8.70 10.08 -11.59
N LEU A 149 9.38 10.47 -10.50
CA LEU A 149 10.02 11.77 -10.36
C LEU A 149 11.15 11.98 -11.37
N ARG A 150 11.94 10.94 -11.66
CA ARG A 150 13.01 10.99 -12.66
C ARG A 150 12.44 11.28 -14.04
N VAL A 151 11.39 10.55 -14.46
CA VAL A 151 10.71 10.79 -15.75
C VAL A 151 10.07 12.19 -15.79
N ALA A 152 9.47 12.64 -14.69
CA ALA A 152 8.84 13.95 -14.60
C ALA A 152 9.80 15.14 -14.68
N ARG A 153 11.10 14.94 -14.41
CA ARG A 153 12.15 15.94 -14.56
C ARG A 153 12.76 15.97 -15.96
N GLN A 154 12.55 14.91 -16.74
CA GLN A 154 13.08 14.76 -18.11
C GLN A 154 12.08 15.21 -19.18
N ARG A 155 10.83 15.48 -18.78
CA ARG A 155 9.78 16.09 -19.62
C ARG A 155 9.65 17.58 -19.27
#